data_AF-A0A1M6YR88-F1
#
_entry.id   AF-A0A1M6YR88-F1
#
_cell.length_a   1.000
_cell.length_b   1.000
_cell.length_c   1.000
_cell.angle_alpha   90.00
_cell.angle_beta   90.00
_cell.angle_gamma   90.00
#
_symmetry.space_group_name_H-M   'P 1'
#
loop_
_entity.id
_entity.type
_entity.pdbx_description
1 polymer ?
#
loop_
_entity_poly.entity_id
_entity_poly.type
_entity_poly.pdbx_seq_one_letter_code
_entity_poly.pdbx_strand_id
1 'polypeptide(L)'
;MPQLKNYREVGIFDLLSAPLNPIGAFDAEQFKKDVRALLAEKTDEKFLAVDLTGLDFVYSDAYNAFIQFQQEMDDRKGMFAILTNNQTILDGLKKAGLDKNIKVFAYEADMMSFSLQASAPAESKPEVEVVPEEPAPVASQNMGSTMGSIEGAPSAHLDRHTGAHRRFTKSFNAIAKEEPEENTSNKKGLDVPFDDEPSSAKTVIIVVLLLLAAVGGILAFFCI
;
A
#
# COMPACT_ATOMS: atom_id res chain seq x y z
N MET A 1 -11.32 31.55 -24.30
CA MET A 1 -11.23 30.15 -24.78
C MET A 1 -11.58 29.27 -23.60
N PRO A 2 -12.52 28.32 -23.72
CA PRO A 2 -12.81 27.40 -22.62
C PRO A 2 -11.58 26.52 -22.42
N GLN A 3 -11.00 26.53 -21.22
CA GLN A 3 -9.93 25.61 -20.86
C GLN A 3 -10.53 24.20 -20.83
N LEU A 4 -9.93 23.27 -21.58
CA LEU A 4 -10.28 21.86 -21.52
C LEU A 4 -9.94 21.36 -20.12
N LYS A 5 -10.95 20.94 -19.36
CA LYS A 5 -10.76 20.33 -18.04
C LYS A 5 -10.05 18.99 -18.23
N ASN A 6 -8.85 18.83 -17.65
CA ASN A 6 -8.12 17.56 -17.64
C ASN A 6 -8.56 16.62 -16.49
N TYR A 7 -9.74 16.88 -15.92
CA TYR A 7 -10.30 16.11 -14.82
C TYR A 7 -11.77 15.78 -15.08
N ARG A 8 -12.21 14.67 -14.49
CA ARG A 8 -13.61 14.23 -14.45
C ARG A 8 -14.02 13.94 -13.02
N GLU A 9 -15.28 14.17 -12.68
CA GLU A 9 -15.81 13.87 -11.35
C GLU A 9 -16.20 12.39 -11.26
N VAL A 10 -15.60 11.67 -10.30
CA VAL A 10 -15.92 10.28 -9.99
C VAL A 10 -16.27 10.20 -8.51
N GLY A 11 -17.55 10.37 -8.23
CA GLY A 11 -18.09 10.40 -6.87
C GLY A 11 -17.75 11.74 -6.20
N ILE A 12 -17.05 11.70 -5.07
CA ILE A 12 -16.51 12.91 -4.43
C ILE A 12 -15.16 13.33 -5.01
N PHE A 13 -14.50 12.50 -5.83
CA PHE A 13 -13.16 12.77 -6.30
C PHE A 13 -13.14 13.51 -7.64
N ASP A 14 -12.30 14.54 -7.72
CA ASP A 14 -11.80 15.05 -9.00
C ASP A 14 -10.69 14.13 -9.51
N LEU A 15 -11.02 13.30 -10.49
CA LEU A 15 -10.11 12.34 -11.11
C LEU A 15 -9.40 12.97 -12.31
N LEU A 16 -8.11 13.27 -12.14
CA LEU A 16 -7.24 13.75 -13.21
C LEU A 16 -6.78 12.60 -14.11
N SER A 17 -6.76 12.85 -15.41
CA SER A 17 -6.11 11.91 -16.34
C SER A 17 -4.60 12.09 -16.26
N ALA A 18 -3.85 10.99 -16.24
CA ALA A 18 -2.40 11.03 -16.28
C ALA A 18 -1.90 11.78 -17.54
N PRO A 19 -1.21 12.92 -17.41
CA PRO A 19 -0.59 13.56 -18.55
C PRO A 19 0.56 12.69 -19.03
N LEU A 20 0.69 12.59 -20.36
CA LEU A 20 1.69 11.75 -21.01
C LEU A 20 2.72 12.61 -21.73
N ASN A 21 3.98 12.22 -21.61
CA ASN A 21 5.07 12.81 -22.37
C ASN A 21 5.11 12.24 -23.82
N PRO A 22 5.97 12.75 -24.73
CA PRO A 22 6.04 12.28 -26.11
C PRO A 22 6.39 10.79 -26.30
N ILE A 23 6.93 10.14 -25.25
CA ILE A 23 7.24 8.70 -25.26
C ILE A 23 6.12 7.86 -24.65
N GLY A 24 4.98 8.46 -24.28
CA GLY A 24 3.81 7.77 -23.72
C GLY A 24 3.94 7.41 -22.24
N ALA A 25 4.94 7.92 -21.53
CA ALA A 25 5.08 7.74 -20.10
C ALA A 25 4.47 8.90 -19.32
N PHE A 26 4.21 8.69 -18.02
CA PHE A 26 3.69 9.73 -17.12
C PHE A 26 4.58 10.98 -17.12
N ASP A 27 3.98 12.16 -17.30
CA ASP A 27 4.65 13.46 -17.22
C ASP A 27 4.41 14.10 -15.84
N ALA A 28 5.36 13.92 -14.93
CA ALA A 28 5.23 14.46 -13.57
C ALA A 28 5.21 15.99 -13.51
N GLU A 29 5.88 16.68 -14.44
CA GLU A 29 5.94 18.14 -14.44
C GLU A 29 4.64 18.76 -14.95
N GLN A 30 4.05 18.17 -15.98
CA GLN A 30 2.72 18.60 -16.43
C GLN A 30 1.66 18.27 -15.39
N PHE A 31 1.73 17.09 -14.77
CA PHE A 31 0.80 16.70 -13.70
C PHE A 31 0.81 17.71 -12.55
N LYS A 32 1.99 18.15 -12.11
CA LYS A 32 2.09 19.15 -11.04
C LYS A 32 1.44 20.48 -11.40
N LYS A 33 1.55 20.91 -12.65
CA LYS A 33 0.91 22.15 -13.13
C LYS A 33 -0.60 22.00 -13.15
N ASP A 34 -1.10 20.87 -13.66
CA ASP A 34 -2.53 20.61 -13.78
C ASP A 34 -3.19 20.54 -12.40
N VAL A 35 -2.58 19.83 -11.44
CA VAL A 35 -3.08 19.75 -10.06
C VAL A 35 -3.08 21.12 -9.39
N ARG A 36 -2.01 21.90 -9.50
CA ARG A 36 -1.96 23.24 -8.89
C ARG A 36 -2.94 24.21 -9.53
N ALA A 37 -3.16 24.12 -10.84
CA ALA A 37 -4.18 24.90 -11.52
C ALA A 37 -5.58 24.55 -11.00
N LEU A 38 -5.87 23.26 -10.83
CA LEU A 38 -7.13 22.78 -10.27
C LEU A 38 -7.34 23.25 -8.83
N LEU A 39 -6.33 23.11 -7.96
CA LEU A 39 -6.41 23.56 -6.56
C LEU A 39 -6.46 25.09 -6.41
N ALA A 40 -6.02 25.84 -7.42
CA ALA A 40 -6.18 27.29 -7.47
C ALA A 40 -7.59 27.70 -7.96
N GLU A 41 -8.19 26.92 -8.86
CA GLU A 41 -9.56 27.13 -9.33
C GLU A 41 -10.60 26.74 -8.27
N LYS A 42 -10.39 25.60 -7.60
CA LYS A 42 -11.26 25.06 -6.54
C LYS A 42 -10.55 25.13 -5.18
N THR A 43 -10.74 26.25 -4.47
CA THR A 43 -10.09 26.49 -3.16
C THR A 43 -10.54 25.54 -2.06
N ASP A 44 -11.73 24.95 -2.20
CA ASP A 44 -12.36 24.01 -1.28
C ASP A 44 -12.19 22.54 -1.70
N GLU A 45 -11.36 22.27 -2.70
CA GLU A 45 -11.09 20.92 -3.18
C GLU A 45 -10.44 20.06 -2.09
N LYS A 46 -11.02 18.89 -1.83
CA LYS A 46 -10.61 17.99 -0.75
C LYS A 46 -10.36 16.58 -1.21
N PHE A 47 -10.82 16.18 -2.39
CA PHE A 47 -10.74 14.79 -2.82
C PHE A 47 -10.19 14.76 -4.23
N LEU A 48 -8.88 14.52 -4.32
CA LEU A 48 -8.17 14.50 -5.58
C LEU A 48 -7.74 13.09 -5.91
N ALA A 49 -7.87 12.69 -7.17
CA ALA A 49 -7.37 11.41 -7.64
C ALA A 49 -6.65 11.51 -8.96
N VAL A 50 -5.74 10.57 -9.25
CA VAL A 50 -5.09 10.43 -10.56
C VAL A 50 -5.38 9.06 -11.17
N ASP A 51 -5.75 9.05 -12.44
CA ASP A 51 -6.00 7.85 -13.23
C ASP A 51 -4.70 7.37 -13.90
N LEU A 52 -4.18 6.24 -13.44
CA LEU A 52 -3.01 5.55 -13.99
C LEU A 52 -3.39 4.24 -14.70
N THR A 53 -4.68 3.97 -14.95
CA THR A 53 -5.13 2.70 -15.55
C THR A 53 -4.61 2.50 -16.97
N GLY A 54 -4.36 3.59 -17.70
CA GLY A 54 -3.80 3.55 -19.06
C GLY A 54 -2.28 3.39 -19.14
N LEU A 55 -1.60 3.20 -18.01
CA LEU A 55 -0.14 3.15 -17.94
C LEU A 55 0.38 1.77 -17.55
N ASP A 56 1.45 1.34 -18.22
CA ASP A 56 2.13 0.08 -17.92
C ASP A 56 3.05 0.19 -16.70
N PHE A 57 3.66 1.36 -16.50
CA PHE A 57 4.54 1.67 -15.38
C PHE A 57 4.62 3.19 -15.17
N VAL A 58 5.15 3.61 -14.02
CA VAL A 58 5.49 5.01 -13.73
C VAL A 58 6.91 5.10 -13.14
N TYR A 59 7.60 6.19 -13.45
CA TYR A 59 8.97 6.43 -13.01
C TYR A 59 9.04 7.05 -11.60
N SER A 60 10.26 7.20 -11.07
CA SER A 60 10.52 7.73 -9.72
C SER A 60 10.00 9.15 -9.50
N ASP A 61 10.00 9.98 -10.54
CA ASP A 61 9.47 11.35 -10.51
C ASP A 61 7.96 11.40 -10.25
N ALA A 62 7.19 10.45 -10.79
CA ALA A 62 5.77 10.31 -10.54
C ALA A 62 5.49 10.01 -9.07
N TYR A 63 6.20 9.04 -8.48
CA TYR A 63 6.05 8.72 -7.06
C TYR A 63 6.39 9.91 -6.16
N ASN A 64 7.42 10.69 -6.50
CA ASN A 64 7.76 11.91 -5.78
C ASN A 64 6.65 12.96 -5.87
N ALA A 65 6.03 13.11 -7.04
CA ALA A 65 4.88 13.99 -7.20
C ALA A 65 3.68 13.52 -6.36
N PHE A 66 3.43 12.21 -6.30
CA PHE A 66 2.36 11.65 -5.46
C PHE A 66 2.58 11.89 -3.96
N ILE A 67 3.82 11.76 -3.47
CA ILE A 67 4.16 12.09 -2.08
C ILE A 67 3.87 13.58 -1.82
N GLN A 68 4.32 14.45 -2.71
CA GLN A 68 4.11 15.89 -2.57
C GLN A 68 2.62 16.25 -2.50
N PHE A 69 1.80 15.68 -3.38
CA PHE A 69 0.37 15.98 -3.39
C PHE A 69 -0.41 15.29 -2.28
N GLN A 70 0.03 14.12 -1.82
CA GLN A 70 -0.52 13.53 -0.60
C GLN A 70 -0.33 14.45 0.61
N GLN A 71 0.87 15.01 0.79
CA GLN A 71 1.13 15.98 1.86
C GLN A 71 0.30 17.26 1.69
N GLU A 72 0.22 17.81 0.47
CA GLU A 72 -0.56 19.03 0.22
C GLU A 72 -2.07 18.81 0.46
N MET A 73 -2.61 17.64 0.11
CA MET A 73 -4.00 17.30 0.38
C MET A 73 -4.25 17.05 1.87
N ASP A 74 -3.31 16.43 2.59
CA ASP A 74 -3.41 16.24 4.04
C ASP A 74 -3.46 17.59 4.78
N ASP A 75 -2.64 18.57 4.38
CA ASP A 75 -2.65 19.93 4.93
C ASP A 75 -4.01 20.62 4.73
N ARG A 76 -4.72 20.28 3.64
CA ARG A 76 -6.07 20.74 3.32
C ARG A 76 -7.17 19.93 4.01
N LYS A 77 -6.82 18.94 4.84
CA LYS A 77 -7.75 17.95 5.43
C LYS A 77 -8.54 17.18 4.37
N GLY A 78 -7.90 16.94 3.24
CA GLY A 78 -8.40 16.20 2.10
C GLY A 78 -7.79 14.81 1.99
N MET A 79 -7.92 14.22 0.81
CA MET A 79 -7.36 12.92 0.45
C MET A 79 -6.84 12.98 -0.98
N PHE A 80 -5.64 12.44 -1.17
CA PHE A 80 -5.11 12.10 -2.48
C PHE A 80 -5.27 10.60 -2.73
N ALA A 81 -5.80 10.24 -3.89
CA ALA A 81 -6.03 8.85 -4.28
C ALA A 81 -5.42 8.53 -5.66
N ILE A 82 -5.20 7.24 -5.90
CA ILE A 82 -4.70 6.74 -7.18
C ILE A 82 -5.66 5.68 -7.70
N LEU A 83 -6.05 5.78 -8.96
CA LEU A 83 -6.84 4.77 -9.66
C LEU A 83 -5.91 3.95 -10.56
N THR A 84 -5.71 2.67 -10.23
CA THR A 84 -4.96 1.74 -11.07
C THR A 84 -5.27 0.29 -10.71
N ASN A 85 -5.35 -0.57 -11.72
CA ASN A 85 -5.42 -2.03 -11.58
C ASN A 85 -4.10 -2.71 -12.00
N ASN A 86 -3.08 -1.94 -12.37
CA ASN A 86 -1.81 -2.46 -12.84
C ASN A 86 -0.91 -2.89 -11.67
N GLN A 87 -0.54 -4.18 -11.63
CA GLN A 87 0.28 -4.76 -10.55
C GLN A 87 1.68 -4.16 -10.48
N THR A 88 2.30 -3.79 -11.61
CA THR A 88 3.63 -3.17 -11.63
C THR A 88 3.62 -1.82 -10.93
N ILE A 89 2.57 -1.02 -11.15
CA ILE A 89 2.39 0.27 -10.47
C ILE A 89 2.08 0.05 -8.98
N LEU A 90 1.21 -0.91 -8.66
CA LEU A 90 0.89 -1.26 -7.26
C LEU A 90 2.13 -1.69 -6.46
N ASP A 91 2.97 -2.53 -7.05
CA ASP A 91 4.23 -2.96 -6.42
C ASP A 91 5.22 -1.79 -6.29
N GLY A 92 5.24 -0.87 -7.26
CA GLY A 92 6.02 0.35 -7.18
C GLY A 92 5.57 1.27 -6.04
N LEU A 93 4.25 1.45 -5.86
CA LEU A 93 3.68 2.22 -4.75
C LEU A 93 4.04 1.60 -3.39
N LYS A 94 3.97 0.27 -3.26
CA LYS A 94 4.39 -0.45 -2.04
C LYS A 94 5.88 -0.28 -1.76
N LYS A 95 6.73 -0.37 -2.78
CA LYS A 95 8.19 -0.17 -2.65
C LYS A 95 8.53 1.26 -2.22
N ALA A 96 7.76 2.24 -2.69
CA ALA A 96 7.86 3.63 -2.26
C ALA A 96 7.23 3.90 -0.88
N GLY A 97 6.56 2.91 -0.27
CA GLY A 97 5.84 3.06 1.00
C GLY A 97 4.59 3.94 0.92
N LEU A 98 4.08 4.19 -0.30
CA LEU A 98 2.94 5.05 -0.58
C LEU A 98 1.60 4.37 -0.33
N ASP A 99 1.57 3.04 -0.33
CA ASP A 99 0.38 2.22 -0.10
C ASP A 99 -0.28 2.44 1.27
N LYS A 100 0.48 2.97 2.24
CA LYS A 100 -0.01 3.25 3.60
C LYS A 100 -0.72 4.60 3.73
N ASN A 101 -0.31 5.58 2.91
CA ASN A 101 -0.76 6.97 3.04
C ASN A 101 -1.70 7.38 1.90
N ILE A 102 -1.56 6.77 0.72
CA ILE A 102 -2.37 7.06 -0.45
C ILE A 102 -3.40 5.95 -0.64
N LYS A 103 -4.67 6.35 -0.78
CA LYS A 103 -5.74 5.39 -1.08
C LYS A 103 -5.64 4.97 -2.54
N VAL A 104 -5.50 3.67 -2.78
CA VAL A 104 -5.49 3.12 -4.15
C VAL A 104 -6.79 2.41 -4.43
N PHE A 105 -7.42 2.75 -5.55
CA PHE A 105 -8.63 2.13 -6.06
C PHE A 105 -8.30 1.34 -7.33
N ALA A 106 -8.89 0.16 -7.49
CA ALA A 106 -8.69 -0.64 -8.68
C ALA A 106 -9.61 -0.19 -9.82
N TYR A 107 -10.85 0.19 -9.48
CA TYR A 107 -11.88 0.58 -10.43
C TYR A 107 -12.60 1.87 -9.99
N GLU A 108 -13.14 2.60 -10.96
CA GLU A 108 -13.95 3.79 -10.69
C GLU A 108 -15.18 3.48 -9.82
N ALA A 109 -15.76 2.28 -9.97
CA ALA A 109 -16.86 1.82 -9.13
C ALA A 109 -16.49 1.80 -7.63
N ASP A 110 -15.24 1.50 -7.31
CA ASP A 110 -14.74 1.50 -5.93
C ASP A 110 -14.65 2.93 -5.38
N MET A 111 -14.27 3.90 -6.22
CA MET A 111 -14.27 5.33 -5.86
C MET A 111 -15.69 5.86 -5.63
N MET A 112 -16.63 5.47 -6.49
CA MET A 112 -18.05 5.82 -6.37
C MET A 112 -18.66 5.24 -5.08
N SER A 113 -18.38 3.96 -4.79
CA SER A 113 -18.88 3.33 -3.57
C SER A 113 -18.27 3.93 -2.30
N PHE A 114 -16.98 4.29 -2.32
CA PHE A 114 -16.34 5.02 -1.24
C PHE A 114 -17.04 6.37 -0.96
N SER A 115 -17.42 7.07 -2.02
CA SER A 115 -18.12 8.36 -1.94
C SER A 115 -19.47 8.26 -1.21
N LEU A 116 -20.20 7.16 -1.44
CA LEU A 116 -21.47 6.88 -0.74
C LEU A 116 -21.26 6.65 0.76
N GLN A 117 -20.19 5.94 1.13
CA GLN A 117 -19.86 5.67 2.53
C GLN A 117 -19.33 6.91 3.25
N ALA A 118 -18.54 7.74 2.56
CA ALA A 118 -18.00 8.99 3.11
C ALA A 118 -19.08 10.06 3.30
N SER A 119 -20.16 10.01 2.51
CA SER A 119 -21.30 10.95 2.61
C SER A 119 -22.43 10.46 3.52
N ALA A 120 -22.40 9.18 3.93
CA ALA A 120 -23.35 8.69 4.91
C ALA A 120 -23.07 9.36 6.27
N PRO A 121 -24.10 9.84 6.99
CA PRO A 121 -23.93 10.27 8.38
C PRO A 121 -23.22 9.14 9.13
N ALA A 122 -22.23 9.48 9.95
CA ALA A 122 -21.44 8.52 10.71
C ALA A 122 -22.33 7.72 11.67
N GLU A 123 -23.00 6.69 11.16
CA GLU A 123 -23.50 5.59 11.96
C GLU A 123 -22.26 4.83 12.40
N SER A 124 -21.94 5.02 13.67
CA SER A 124 -21.02 4.22 14.47
C SER A 124 -20.96 2.79 13.95
N LYS A 125 -19.77 2.36 13.49
CA LYS A 125 -19.46 0.96 13.30
C LYS A 125 -19.94 0.17 14.52
N PRO A 126 -20.73 -0.91 14.37
CA PRO A 126 -20.91 -1.84 15.47
C PRO A 126 -19.56 -2.52 15.73
N GLU A 127 -18.99 -2.23 16.89
CA GLU A 127 -17.92 -2.99 17.49
C GLU A 127 -18.41 -4.44 17.63
N VAL A 128 -17.86 -5.34 16.81
CA VAL A 128 -18.12 -6.77 16.95
C VAL A 128 -17.37 -7.23 18.20
N GLU A 129 -18.03 -7.18 19.36
CA GLU A 129 -17.62 -7.92 20.55
C GLU A 129 -17.52 -9.40 20.20
N VAL A 130 -16.29 -9.89 20.08
CA VAL A 130 -16.00 -11.32 20.00
C VAL A 130 -16.22 -11.89 21.40
N VAL A 131 -17.43 -12.37 21.67
CA VAL A 131 -17.73 -13.25 22.80
C VAL A 131 -17.05 -14.60 22.52
N PRO A 132 -16.18 -15.12 23.41
CA PRO A 132 -15.63 -16.45 23.25
C PRO A 132 -16.69 -17.49 23.65
N GLU A 133 -17.20 -18.24 22.67
CA GLU A 133 -18.01 -19.45 22.94
C GLU A 133 -17.10 -20.62 23.33
N GLU A 134 -17.27 -21.08 24.57
CA GLU A 134 -16.72 -22.32 25.10
C GLU A 134 -17.53 -23.52 24.54
N PRO A 135 -16.91 -24.57 23.97
CA PRO A 135 -17.66 -25.65 23.35
C PRO A 135 -18.18 -26.66 24.39
N ALA A 136 -19.50 -26.71 24.57
CA ALA A 136 -20.17 -27.76 25.34
C ALA A 136 -20.21 -29.10 24.55
N PRO A 137 -19.96 -30.26 25.20
CA PRO A 137 -20.03 -31.56 24.54
C PRO A 137 -21.47 -32.08 24.43
N VAL A 138 -21.94 -32.34 23.20
CA VAL A 138 -23.19 -33.04 22.93
C VAL A 138 -23.01 -34.56 23.04
N ALA A 139 -23.63 -35.16 24.05
CA ALA A 139 -23.83 -36.60 24.16
C ALA A 139 -25.13 -37.00 23.45
N SER A 140 -25.05 -37.82 22.41
CA SER A 140 -26.22 -38.43 21.75
C SER A 140 -26.20 -39.94 22.00
N GLN A 141 -27.08 -40.40 22.88
CA GLN A 141 -27.50 -41.79 22.99
C GLN A 141 -29.01 -41.84 22.72
N ASN A 142 -29.45 -42.56 21.70
CA ASN A 142 -30.52 -43.53 21.92
C ASN A 142 -30.59 -44.60 20.82
N MET A 143 -30.73 -45.83 21.29
CA MET A 143 -30.96 -47.06 20.54
C MET A 143 -32.46 -47.31 20.38
N GLY A 144 -32.86 -48.15 19.42
CA GLY A 144 -34.12 -48.91 19.51
C GLY A 144 -35.00 -49.01 18.26
N SER A 145 -34.63 -49.94 17.38
CA SER A 145 -35.44 -50.94 16.64
C SER A 145 -36.96 -50.79 16.45
N THR A 146 -37.49 -51.11 15.25
CA THR A 146 -38.33 -52.32 14.93
C THR A 146 -38.94 -52.30 13.51
N MET A 147 -38.43 -53.18 12.62
CA MET A 147 -39.08 -54.20 11.77
C MET A 147 -40.21 -53.91 10.72
N GLY A 148 -39.98 -54.39 9.48
CA GLY A 148 -40.99 -54.75 8.44
C GLY A 148 -40.50 -54.53 6.98
N SER A 149 -39.88 -55.51 6.28
CA SER A 149 -40.47 -56.43 5.23
C SER A 149 -41.11 -55.71 4.01
N ILE A 150 -40.82 -55.90 2.70
CA ILE A 150 -40.38 -57.05 1.86
C ILE A 150 -40.04 -56.57 0.39
N GLU A 151 -39.10 -57.29 -0.26
CA GLU A 151 -38.83 -57.57 -1.71
C GLU A 151 -38.39 -56.52 -2.78
N GLY A 152 -37.27 -56.87 -3.47
CA GLY A 152 -36.92 -56.44 -4.84
C GLY A 152 -35.41 -56.47 -5.16
N ALA A 153 -34.87 -57.56 -5.70
CA ALA A 153 -33.47 -57.72 -6.15
C ALA A 153 -33.33 -57.53 -7.70
N PRO A 154 -32.16 -57.65 -8.39
CA PRO A 154 -30.74 -57.60 -7.98
C PRO A 154 -29.81 -56.73 -8.90
N SER A 155 -28.53 -56.62 -8.51
CA SER A 155 -27.29 -56.45 -9.32
C SER A 155 -26.79 -55.04 -9.70
N ALA A 156 -25.65 -54.65 -9.10
CA ALA A 156 -24.42 -54.27 -9.81
C ALA A 156 -23.25 -54.20 -8.79
N HIS A 157 -22.45 -55.26 -8.79
CA HIS A 157 -21.21 -55.40 -8.02
C HIS A 157 -20.07 -54.76 -8.83
N LEU A 158 -19.46 -53.68 -8.35
CA LEU A 158 -18.08 -53.34 -8.69
C LEU A 158 -17.40 -52.67 -7.49
N ASP A 159 -16.56 -53.47 -6.85
CA ASP A 159 -15.60 -53.10 -5.84
C ASP A 159 -14.74 -51.90 -6.27
N ARG A 160 -14.62 -50.91 -5.38
CA ARG A 160 -13.44 -50.02 -5.40
C ARG A 160 -12.66 -50.22 -4.11
N HIS A 161 -11.83 -51.27 -4.16
CA HIS A 161 -10.72 -51.49 -3.24
C HIS A 161 -9.89 -50.21 -3.06
N THR A 162 -9.87 -49.70 -1.84
CA THR A 162 -8.88 -48.75 -1.34
C THR A 162 -7.53 -49.47 -1.23
N GLY A 163 -6.66 -49.24 -2.22
CA GLY A 163 -5.33 -49.83 -2.27
C GLY A 163 -4.39 -49.28 -1.18
N ALA A 164 -3.95 -50.18 -0.32
CA ALA A 164 -2.95 -49.96 0.73
C ALA A 164 -1.51 -49.97 0.18
N HIS A 165 -1.08 -48.93 -0.55
CA HIS A 165 0.35 -48.64 -0.73
C HIS A 165 0.59 -47.25 -1.35
N ARG A 166 0.67 -46.22 -0.50
CA ARG A 166 1.54 -45.06 -0.77
C ARG A 166 2.37 -44.76 0.48
N ARG A 167 3.49 -45.48 0.59
CA ARG A 167 4.62 -45.12 1.44
C ARG A 167 5.23 -43.83 0.89
N PHE A 168 4.88 -42.68 1.46
CA PHE A 168 5.78 -41.53 1.38
C PHE A 168 6.98 -41.85 2.28
N THR A 169 8.10 -42.19 1.65
CA THR A 169 9.36 -42.48 2.33
C THR A 169 9.88 -41.20 2.97
N LYS A 170 9.91 -41.23 4.31
CA LYS A 170 10.93 -40.66 5.19
C LYS A 170 12.17 -40.13 4.47
N SER A 171 12.39 -38.83 4.62
CA SER A 171 13.58 -38.19 5.21
C SER A 171 15.00 -38.59 4.75
N PHE A 172 15.83 -37.55 4.63
CA PHE A 172 17.30 -37.49 4.63
C PHE A 172 18.04 -37.68 3.30
N ASN A 173 18.67 -36.58 2.85
CA ASN A 173 20.12 -36.48 3.03
C ASN A 173 20.54 -35.05 3.32
N ALA A 174 20.97 -34.83 4.56
CA ALA A 174 21.76 -33.68 4.99
C ALA A 174 23.18 -33.87 4.45
N ILE A 175 23.73 -32.85 3.79
CA ILE A 175 25.18 -32.73 3.63
C ILE A 175 25.62 -31.62 4.57
N ALA A 176 26.05 -32.04 5.77
CA ALA A 176 27.01 -31.30 6.54
C ALA A 176 28.36 -31.45 5.83
N LYS A 177 29.05 -30.33 5.57
CA LYS A 177 30.50 -30.31 5.47
C LYS A 177 31.01 -29.30 6.48
N GLU A 178 31.72 -29.86 7.43
CA GLU A 178 32.43 -29.22 8.52
C GLU A 178 33.49 -28.25 8.00
N GLU A 179 33.76 -27.22 8.81
CA GLU A 179 34.88 -26.30 8.67
C GLU A 179 36.23 -27.04 8.83
N PRO A 180 37.34 -26.38 8.44
CA PRO A 180 38.25 -26.02 9.51
C PRO A 180 38.66 -24.55 9.48
N GLU A 181 38.97 -24.10 10.69
CA GLU A 181 39.20 -22.75 11.18
C GLU A 181 40.39 -22.00 10.56
N GLU A 182 40.33 -20.68 10.80
CA GLU A 182 41.47 -19.83 11.18
C GLU A 182 42.46 -19.40 10.09
N ASN A 183 42.35 -18.13 9.66
CA ASN A 183 43.14 -17.02 10.20
C ASN A 183 43.32 -15.88 9.19
N THR A 184 43.47 -14.68 9.77
CA THR A 184 44.23 -13.52 9.27
C THR A 184 43.67 -12.68 8.10
N SER A 185 43.01 -11.59 8.53
CA SER A 185 43.39 -10.20 8.25
C SER A 185 43.54 -9.70 6.81
N ASN A 186 42.89 -8.56 6.59
CA ASN A 186 43.21 -7.54 5.58
C ASN A 186 43.08 -7.92 4.11
N LYS A 187 41.85 -7.82 3.57
CA LYS A 187 41.65 -7.37 2.18
C LYS A 187 40.59 -6.29 2.10
N LYS A 188 41.08 -5.07 2.39
CA LYS A 188 40.86 -3.82 1.66
C LYS A 188 39.57 -3.81 0.81
N GLY A 189 38.54 -3.20 1.37
CA GLY A 189 37.33 -2.83 0.65
C GLY A 189 37.68 -1.98 -0.58
N LEU A 190 36.89 -2.16 -1.63
CA LEU A 190 36.93 -1.34 -2.83
C LEU A 190 36.61 0.11 -2.41
N ASP A 191 37.60 0.98 -2.55
CA ASP A 191 37.53 2.40 -2.26
C ASP A 191 36.59 3.05 -3.28
N VAL A 192 35.33 3.25 -2.92
CA VAL A 192 34.36 4.02 -3.71
C VAL A 192 34.58 5.50 -3.40
N PRO A 193 34.96 6.35 -4.38
CA PRO A 193 35.38 7.73 -4.14
C PRO A 193 34.20 8.70 -3.93
N PHE A 194 33.09 8.24 -3.36
CA PHE A 194 31.85 9.02 -3.22
C PHE A 194 31.33 9.13 -1.80
N ASP A 195 32.06 8.64 -0.79
CA ASP A 195 31.71 8.85 0.61
C ASP A 195 32.56 9.95 1.24
N ASP A 196 32.19 11.20 0.95
CA ASP A 196 32.48 12.36 1.81
C ASP A 196 31.33 13.38 1.67
N GLU A 197 30.10 12.93 1.88
CA GLU A 197 29.02 13.86 2.25
C GLU A 197 29.11 14.13 3.76
N PRO A 198 29.33 15.39 4.21
CA PRO A 198 29.37 15.67 5.62
C PRO A 198 27.98 15.40 6.21
N SER A 199 27.91 14.41 7.10
CA SER A 199 26.75 14.09 7.93
C SER A 199 25.94 15.35 8.24
N SER A 200 24.76 15.44 7.63
CA SER A 200 23.82 16.57 7.69
C SER A 200 23.60 17.08 9.13
N ALA A 201 23.69 16.17 10.12
CA ALA A 201 23.61 16.49 11.55
C ALA A 201 24.67 17.52 12.01
N LYS A 202 25.92 17.45 11.52
CA LYS A 202 26.98 18.40 11.91
C LYS A 202 26.72 19.79 11.33
N THR A 203 26.26 19.86 10.08
CA THR A 203 25.92 21.13 9.42
C THR A 203 24.70 21.78 10.09
N VAL A 204 23.69 20.99 10.47
CA VAL A 204 22.51 21.49 11.21
C VAL A 204 22.91 22.07 12.58
N ILE A 205 23.79 21.40 13.33
CA ILE A 205 24.26 21.90 14.64
C ILE A 205 24.99 23.23 14.50
N ILE A 206 25.84 23.39 13.47
CA ILE A 206 26.58 24.63 13.23
C ILE A 206 25.62 25.78 12.88
N VAL A 207 24.61 25.52 12.03
CA VAL A 207 23.61 26.53 11.65
C VAL A 207 22.78 26.97 12.86
N VAL A 208 22.37 26.03 13.73
CA VAL A 208 21.62 26.34 14.95
C VAL A 208 22.46 27.19 15.92
N LEU A 209 23.74 26.85 16.10
CA LEU A 209 24.64 27.64 16.96
C LEU A 209 24.84 29.08 16.44
N LEU A 210 24.98 29.26 15.12
CA LEU A 210 25.12 30.59 14.53
C LEU A 210 23.84 31.43 14.69
N LEU A 211 22.67 30.81 14.56
CA LEU A 211 21.39 31.47 14.78
C LEU A 211 21.24 31.93 16.24
N LEU A 212 21.58 31.07 17.20
CA LEU A 212 21.53 31.43 18.63
C LEU A 212 22.53 32.54 18.97
N ALA A 213 23.73 32.52 18.40
CA ALA A 213 24.71 33.59 18.59
C ALA A 213 24.23 34.93 17.99
N ALA A 214 23.59 34.91 16.82
CA ALA A 214 23.03 36.11 16.19
C ALA A 214 21.88 36.70 17.02
N VAL A 215 20.95 35.86 17.48
CA VAL A 215 19.84 36.30 18.34
C VAL A 215 20.35 36.81 19.69
N GLY A 216 21.30 36.12 20.32
CA GLY A 216 21.94 36.56 21.55
C GLY A 216 22.69 37.89 21.41
N GLY A 217 23.40 38.09 20.29
CA GLY A 217 24.09 39.34 19.98
C GLY A 217 23.14 40.51 19.77
N ILE A 218 22.02 40.28 19.07
CA ILE A 218 20.98 41.31 18.88
C ILE A 218 20.33 41.67 20.22
N LEU A 219 19.98 40.69 21.05
CA LEU A 219 19.41 40.94 22.37
C LEU A 219 20.40 41.69 23.29
N ALA A 220 21.68 41.35 23.26
CA ALA A 220 22.71 42.06 24.04
C ALA A 220 22.92 43.50 23.55
N PHE A 221 22.78 43.76 22.25
CA PHE A 221 22.91 45.10 21.66
C PHE A 221 21.73 46.03 22.01
N PHE A 222 20.53 45.47 22.22
CA PHE A 222 19.34 46.26 22.58
C PHE A 222 19.06 46.36 24.10
N CYS A 223 19.75 45.55 24.92
CA CYS A 223 19.62 45.56 26.38
C CYS A 223 20.77 46.28 27.12
N ILE A 224 21.70 46.89 26.38
CA ILE A 224 22.72 47.84 26.89
C ILE A 224 22.30 49.25 26.44
#